data_AF-A0A4Y2HYX8-F1
#
_entry.id   AF-A0A4Y2HYX8-F1
#
_cell.length_a   1.000
_cell.length_b   1.000
_cell.length_c   1.000
_cell.angle_alpha   90.00
_cell.angle_beta   90.00
_cell.angle_gamma   90.00
#
_symmetry.space_group_name_H-M   'P 1'
#
loop_
_entity.id
_entity.type
_entity.pdbx_description
1 polymer ?
#
loop_
_entity_poly.entity_id
_entity_poly.type
_entity_poly.pdbx_seq_one_letter_code
_entity_poly.pdbx_strand_id
1 'polypeptide(L)'
;MEPRCHRSVEVKSREVIDEETVEFFRKTVKRNEDKRYEVCLPWKSGRPELEIKKELTTKRLMSTTKNLIRSGHLRVYVDVFNEWIWDGIIESVGKDDNKGHYLPHHSVIKTGDTTRKFAQFSMPWQRIPKEIP
;
A
#
# COMPACT_ATOMS: atom_id res chain seq x y z
N MET A 1 -26.00 17.34 1.03
CA MET A 1 -25.78 15.91 1.35
C MET A 1 -25.40 15.26 0.03
N GLU A 2 -24.10 15.20 -0.28
CA GLU A 2 -23.64 14.68 -1.57
C GLU A 2 -23.75 13.14 -1.58
N PRO A 3 -24.23 12.54 -2.68
CA PRO A 3 -24.33 11.10 -2.79
C PRO A 3 -22.93 10.47 -2.76
N ARG A 4 -22.71 9.55 -1.81
CA ARG A 4 -21.51 8.70 -1.76
C ARG A 4 -21.39 7.96 -3.08
N CYS A 5 -20.41 8.33 -3.89
CA CYS A 5 -20.08 7.66 -5.13
C CYS A 5 -19.43 6.30 -4.84
N HIS A 6 -20.25 5.30 -4.51
CA HIS A 6 -19.86 3.92 -4.71
C HIS A 6 -20.00 3.63 -6.22
N ARG A 7 -18.97 3.97 -7.01
CA ARG A 7 -18.88 3.43 -8.37
C ARG A 7 -18.88 1.90 -8.24
N SER A 8 -19.91 1.27 -8.78
CA SER A 8 -20.04 -0.18 -8.84
C SER A 8 -18.84 -0.74 -9.60
N VAL A 9 -18.01 -1.52 -8.91
CA VAL A 9 -17.11 -2.45 -9.60
C VAL A 9 -18.03 -3.42 -10.33
N GLU A 10 -17.87 -3.56 -11.64
CA GLU A 10 -18.60 -4.56 -12.41
C GLU A 10 -18.26 -5.94 -11.82
N VAL A 11 -19.22 -6.52 -11.10
CA VAL A 11 -19.06 -7.84 -10.50
C VAL A 11 -19.39 -8.85 -11.59
N LYS A 12 -18.37 -9.32 -12.30
CA LYS A 12 -18.50 -10.49 -13.18
C LYS A 12 -18.95 -11.70 -12.36
N SER A 13 -19.74 -12.58 -12.97
CA SER A 13 -20.11 -13.83 -12.32
C SER A 13 -18.88 -14.71 -12.12
N ARG A 14 -18.97 -15.64 -11.18
CA ARG A 14 -17.86 -16.53 -10.85
C ARG A 14 -17.45 -17.38 -12.07
N GLU A 15 -18.41 -17.86 -12.85
CA GLU A 15 -18.15 -18.69 -14.02
C GLU A 15 -17.30 -17.96 -15.06
N VAL A 16 -17.63 -16.69 -15.34
CA VAL A 16 -16.87 -15.85 -16.28
C VAL A 16 -15.45 -15.59 -15.78
N ILE A 17 -15.28 -15.35 -14.48
CA ILE A 17 -13.94 -15.14 -13.87
C ILE A 17 -13.10 -16.42 -13.97
N ASP A 18 -13.70 -17.59 -13.71
CA ASP A 18 -13.00 -18.87 -13.76
C ASP A 18 -12.57 -19.20 -15.20
N GLU A 19 -13.43 -18.96 -16.20
CA GLU A 19 -13.10 -19.12 -17.63
C GLU A 19 -11.95 -18.18 -18.06
N GLU A 20 -12.04 -16.88 -17.73
CA GLU A 20 -10.99 -15.90 -18.02
C GLU A 20 -9.65 -16.28 -17.36
N THR A 21 -9.70 -16.82 -16.14
CA THR A 21 -8.50 -17.25 -15.39
C THR A 21 -7.84 -18.45 -16.05
N VAL A 22 -8.63 -19.44 -16.51
CA VAL A 22 -8.11 -20.62 -17.22
C VAL A 22 -7.49 -20.22 -18.55
N GLU A 23 -8.13 -19.32 -19.30
CA GLU A 23 -7.55 -18.79 -20.54
C GLU A 23 -6.24 -18.04 -20.29
N PHE A 24 -6.20 -17.18 -19.28
CA PHE A 24 -5.01 -16.42 -18.94
C PHE A 24 -3.85 -17.33 -18.53
N PHE A 25 -4.13 -18.36 -17.73
CA PHE A 25 -3.15 -19.38 -17.36
C PHE A 25 -2.55 -20.05 -18.60
N ARG A 26 -3.40 -20.50 -19.54
CA ARG A 26 -2.94 -21.14 -20.80
C ARG A 26 -2.10 -20.21 -21.66
N LYS A 27 -2.43 -18.91 -21.69
CA LYS A 27 -1.70 -17.89 -22.47
C LYS A 27 -0.34 -17.55 -21.86
N THR A 28 -0.20 -17.63 -20.54
CA THR A 28 0.98 -17.11 -19.82
C THR A 28 1.92 -18.17 -19.28
N VAL A 29 1.48 -19.45 -19.23
CA VAL A 29 2.35 -20.55 -18.81
C VAL A 29 3.49 -20.76 -19.80
N LYS A 30 4.73 -20.72 -19.29
CA LYS A 30 5.96 -20.97 -20.05
C LYS A 30 6.90 -21.83 -19.23
N ARG A 31 7.86 -22.45 -19.91
CA ARG A 31 8.93 -23.22 -19.27
C ARG A 31 10.23 -22.43 -19.41
N ASN A 32 10.83 -22.09 -18.28
CA ASN A 32 12.12 -21.39 -18.22
C ASN A 32 13.28 -22.37 -18.57
N GLU A 33 14.47 -21.82 -18.82
CA GLU A 33 15.73 -22.52 -19.08
C GLU A 33 16.07 -23.53 -17.98
N ASP A 34 15.73 -23.22 -16.73
CA ASP A 34 15.83 -24.12 -15.56
C ASP A 34 14.80 -25.25 -15.54
N LYS A 35 14.06 -25.45 -16.64
CA LYS A 35 13.00 -26.46 -16.80
C LYS A 35 11.81 -26.31 -15.84
N ARG A 36 11.68 -25.18 -15.15
CA ARG A 36 10.55 -24.83 -14.27
C ARG A 36 9.42 -24.15 -15.04
N TYR A 37 8.19 -24.32 -14.56
CA TYR A 37 7.04 -23.59 -15.09
C TYR A 37 6.94 -22.20 -14.44
N GLU A 38 6.78 -21.18 -15.26
CA GLU A 38 6.44 -19.82 -14.85
C GLU A 38 5.09 -19.43 -15.44
N VAL A 39 4.31 -18.66 -14.71
CA VAL A 39 2.98 -18.19 -15.09
C VAL A 39 2.84 -16.76 -14.60
N CYS A 40 2.22 -15.89 -15.39
CA CYS A 40 1.89 -14.55 -14.92
C CYS A 40 0.81 -14.63 -13.83
N LEU A 41 0.80 -13.66 -12.92
CA LEU A 41 -0.27 -13.54 -11.92
C LEU A 41 -1.55 -13.04 -12.61
N PRO A 42 -2.71 -13.73 -12.44
CA PRO A 42 -3.96 -13.27 -13.01
C PRO A 42 -4.51 -12.08 -12.20
N TRP A 43 -4.46 -10.89 -12.80
CA TRP A 43 -5.03 -9.68 -12.20
C TRP A 43 -6.51 -9.55 -12.53
N LYS A 44 -7.31 -9.13 -11.56
CA LYS A 44 -8.71 -8.80 -11.81
C LYS A 44 -8.79 -7.54 -12.67
N SER A 45 -9.57 -7.61 -13.74
CA SER A 45 -9.90 -6.46 -14.58
C SER A 45 -10.75 -5.45 -13.79
N GLY A 46 -10.46 -4.16 -13.97
CA GLY A 46 -11.15 -3.10 -13.25
C GLY A 46 -10.36 -2.66 -12.03
N ARG A 47 -9.69 -1.51 -12.16
CA ARG A 47 -9.08 -0.83 -11.03
C ARG A 47 -10.10 0.17 -10.52
N PRO A 48 -10.77 -0.07 -9.38
CA PRO A 48 -11.59 0.97 -8.79
C PRO A 48 -10.69 2.16 -8.51
N GLU A 49 -11.12 3.34 -8.93
CA GLU A 49 -10.47 4.57 -8.53
C GLU A 49 -10.62 4.68 -7.02
N LEU A 50 -9.52 4.47 -6.30
CA LEU A 50 -9.51 4.54 -4.86
C LEU A 50 -9.75 6.00 -4.44
N GLU A 51 -10.57 6.20 -3.41
CA GLU A 51 -10.84 7.55 -2.91
C GLU A 51 -9.57 8.19 -2.32
N ILE A 52 -9.39 9.48 -2.57
CA ILE A 52 -8.29 10.26 -1.98
C ILE A 52 -8.69 10.66 -0.55
N LYS A 53 -8.34 9.85 0.44
CA LYS A 53 -8.62 10.09 1.88
C LYS A 53 -7.59 10.99 2.56
N LYS A 54 -7.15 12.05 1.90
CA LYS A 54 -6.06 12.93 2.37
C LYS A 54 -6.39 13.60 3.72
N GLU A 55 -7.55 14.25 3.83
CA GLU A 55 -7.91 15.01 5.03
C GLU A 55 -7.97 14.13 6.29
N LEU A 56 -8.58 12.95 6.17
CA LEU A 56 -8.66 11.98 7.27
C LEU A 56 -7.27 11.50 7.70
N THR A 57 -6.42 11.18 6.74
CA THR A 57 -5.05 10.72 7.00
C THR A 57 -4.21 11.82 7.64
N THR A 58 -4.34 13.08 7.18
CA THR A 58 -3.68 14.23 7.81
C THR A 58 -4.13 14.42 9.25
N LYS A 59 -5.44 14.35 9.54
CA LYS A 59 -5.96 14.45 10.92
C LYS A 59 -5.37 13.36 11.83
N ARG A 60 -5.29 12.12 11.33
CA ARG A 60 -4.69 10.99 12.07
C ARG A 60 -3.17 11.16 12.27
N LEU A 61 -2.47 11.67 11.27
CA LEU A 61 -1.05 11.99 11.36
C LEU A 61 -0.80 13.02 12.46
N MET A 62 -1.54 14.14 12.47
CA MET A 62 -1.41 15.16 13.50
C MET A 62 -1.66 14.62 14.90
N SER A 63 -2.68 13.77 15.07
CA SER A 63 -2.98 13.11 16.35
C SER A 63 -1.82 12.20 16.81
N THR A 64 -1.28 11.39 15.90
CA THR A 64 -0.13 10.51 16.17
C THR A 64 1.11 11.32 16.56
N THR A 65 1.41 12.41 15.84
CA THR A 65 2.53 13.30 16.17
C THR A 65 2.38 13.91 17.56
N LYS A 66 1.18 14.39 17.93
CA LYS A 66 0.91 14.91 19.28
C LYS A 66 1.14 13.85 20.36
N ASN A 67 0.70 12.62 20.13
CA ASN A 67 0.94 11.51 21.06
C ASN A 67 2.42 11.16 21.20
N LEU A 68 3.18 11.17 20.10
CA LEU A 68 4.62 10.93 20.10
C LEU A 68 5.42 12.02 20.81
N ILE A 69 4.99 13.28 20.68
CA ILE A 69 5.57 14.41 21.45
C ILE A 69 5.32 14.18 22.94
N ARG A 70 4.07 13.88 23.30
CA ARG A 70 3.68 13.65 24.71
C ARG A 70 4.42 12.46 25.34
N SER A 71 4.71 11.42 24.58
CA SER A 71 5.46 10.25 25.06
C SER A 71 6.98 10.40 24.96
N GLY A 72 7.50 11.51 24.42
CA GLY A 72 8.94 11.74 24.28
C GLY A 72 9.62 10.83 23.25
N HIS A 73 8.86 10.25 22.31
CA HIS A 73 9.37 9.28 21.33
C HIS A 73 9.48 9.82 19.91
N LEU A 74 9.18 11.11 19.69
CA LEU A 74 9.21 11.73 18.37
C LEU A 74 10.56 11.60 17.66
N ARG A 75 11.67 11.81 18.37
CA ARG A 75 13.01 11.76 17.75
C ARG A 75 13.34 10.37 17.21
N VAL A 76 13.20 9.35 18.05
CA VAL A 76 13.45 7.95 17.64
C VAL A 76 12.55 7.55 16.48
N TYR A 77 11.33 8.06 16.47
CA TYR A 77 10.40 7.83 15.38
C TYR A 77 10.87 8.48 14.07
N VAL A 78 11.35 9.73 14.09
CA VAL A 78 11.92 10.41 12.91
C VAL A 78 13.19 9.72 12.41
N ASP A 79 14.05 9.25 13.31
CA ASP A 79 15.29 8.56 12.94
C ASP A 79 15.01 7.30 12.09
N VAL A 80 13.94 6.56 12.39
CA VAL A 80 13.51 5.41 11.57
C VAL A 80 13.11 5.81 10.15
N PHE A 81 12.44 6.96 9.95
CA PHE A 81 12.14 7.42 8.60
C PHE A 81 13.40 7.79 7.83
N ASN A 82 14.39 8.39 8.49
CA ASN A 82 15.66 8.73 7.85
C ASN A 82 16.42 7.46 7.42
N GLU A 83 16.40 6.41 8.25
CA GLU A 83 16.96 5.11 7.89
C GLU A 83 16.26 4.52 6.68
N TRP A 84 14.92 4.57 6.61
CA TRP A 84 14.18 4.06 5.45
C TRP A 84 14.39 4.88 4.18
N ILE A 85 14.60 6.19 4.30
CA ILE A 85 15.01 7.03 3.16
C ILE A 85 16.38 6.59 2.68
N TRP A 86 17.31 6.33 3.61
CA TRP A 86 18.66 5.90 3.29
C TRP A 86 18.70 4.49 2.67
N ASP A 87 17.90 3.56 3.17
CA ASP A 87 17.72 2.21 2.63
C ASP A 87 16.95 2.19 1.30
N GLY A 88 16.38 3.33 0.88
CA GLY A 88 15.56 3.43 -0.34
C GLY A 88 14.20 2.72 -0.22
N ILE A 89 13.74 2.44 1.00
CA ILE A 89 12.42 1.83 1.26
C ILE A 89 11.31 2.87 1.03
N ILE A 90 11.57 4.13 1.37
CA ILE A 90 10.65 5.23 1.14
C ILE A 90 11.34 6.37 0.39
N GLU A 91 10.56 7.15 -0.35
CA GLU A 91 11.03 8.32 -1.08
C GLU A 91 10.30 9.58 -0.63
N SER A 92 10.97 10.73 -0.75
CA SER A 92 10.32 12.02 -0.57
C SER A 92 9.50 12.33 -1.81
N VAL A 93 8.18 12.40 -1.65
CA VAL A 93 7.29 12.88 -2.71
C VAL A 93 7.41 14.40 -2.79
N GLY A 94 7.59 14.92 -4.01
CA GLY A 94 7.70 16.35 -4.28
C GLY A 94 6.38 17.10 -4.07
N LYS A 95 5.97 17.93 -5.05
CA LYS A 95 4.67 18.61 -4.97
C LYS A 95 3.55 17.57 -4.88
N ASP A 96 2.62 17.82 -3.96
CA ASP A 96 1.38 17.09 -3.88
C ASP A 96 0.57 17.31 -5.16
N ASP A 97 0.63 16.31 -6.03
CA ASP A 97 -0.08 16.27 -7.29
C ASP A 97 -1.45 15.59 -7.16
N ASN A 98 -1.89 15.30 -5.92
CA ASN A 98 -3.06 14.49 -5.60
C ASN A 98 -3.06 13.11 -6.29
N LYS A 99 -1.92 12.63 -6.79
CA LYS A 99 -1.81 11.31 -7.42
C LYS A 99 -1.36 10.28 -6.39
N GLY A 100 -2.32 9.76 -5.63
CA GLY A 100 -2.06 8.64 -4.74
C GLY A 100 -3.07 8.48 -3.61
N HIS A 101 -2.88 7.42 -2.84
CA HIS A 101 -3.70 7.12 -1.67
C HIS A 101 -2.90 7.34 -0.39
N TYR A 102 -3.48 8.15 0.49
CA TYR A 102 -2.90 8.48 1.78
C TYR A 102 -3.33 7.43 2.80
N LEU A 103 -2.39 6.62 3.27
CA LEU A 103 -2.67 5.59 4.26
C LEU A 103 -2.43 6.11 5.68
N PRO A 104 -3.33 5.81 6.62
CA PRO A 104 -3.18 6.22 8.00
C PRO A 104 -1.97 5.52 8.63
N HIS A 105 -1.00 6.30 9.06
CA HIS A 105 0.17 5.81 9.76
C HIS A 105 -0.07 5.82 11.29
N HIS A 106 0.37 4.76 11.98
CA HIS A 106 0.36 4.67 13.44
C HIS A 106 1.73 4.23 13.98
N SER A 107 2.19 4.87 15.06
CA SER A 107 3.42 4.46 15.75
C SER A 107 3.16 3.30 16.71
N VAL A 108 3.98 2.26 16.65
CA VAL A 108 4.02 1.19 17.66
C VAL A 108 5.27 1.35 18.49
N ILE A 109 5.12 1.33 19.81
CA ILE A 109 6.20 1.56 20.77
C ILE A 109 6.17 0.40 21.75
N LYS A 110 7.17 -0.48 21.69
CA LYS A 110 7.35 -1.57 22.64
C LYS A 110 8.33 -1.12 23.72
N THR A 111 7.86 -1.02 24.97
CA THR A 111 8.69 -0.74 26.16
C THR A 111 8.97 -2.07 26.86
N GLY A 112 10.18 -2.62 26.71
CA GLY A 112 10.54 -3.84 27.45
C GLY A 112 11.78 -4.60 26.97
N ASP A 113 12.13 -4.53 25.69
CA ASP A 113 13.26 -5.30 25.15
C ASP A 113 14.33 -4.37 24.56
N THR A 114 15.60 -4.72 24.75
CA THR A 114 16.82 -4.06 24.21
C THR A 114 16.91 -4.06 22.68
N THR A 115 15.93 -4.63 21.99
CA THR A 115 15.84 -4.64 20.52
C THR A 115 15.18 -3.37 20.00
N ARG A 116 15.91 -2.70 19.11
CA ARG A 116 15.54 -1.49 18.37
C ARG A 116 14.11 -1.57 17.84
N LYS A 117 13.38 -0.47 18.03
CA LYS A 117 11.92 -0.34 17.94
C LYS A 117 11.41 -0.69 16.54
N PHE A 118 10.40 -1.54 16.44
CA PHE A 118 9.71 -1.85 15.19
C PHE A 118 8.39 -1.07 15.11
N ALA A 119 8.23 -0.26 14.06
CA ALA A 119 6.93 0.23 13.63
C ALA A 119 6.20 -0.93 12.94
N GLN A 120 5.04 -1.34 13.47
CA GLN A 120 4.20 -2.27 12.72
C GLN A 120 3.55 -1.52 11.56
N PHE A 121 4.06 -1.82 10.37
CA PHE A 121 3.52 -1.37 9.10
C PHE A 121 2.09 -1.89 8.89
N SER A 122 1.15 -0.97 8.69
CA SER A 122 0.24 -1.09 7.54
C SER A 122 0.90 -0.24 6.45
N MET A 123 1.54 -0.88 5.48
CA MET A 123 2.33 -0.28 4.40
C MET A 123 1.79 1.09 3.96
N PRO A 124 2.46 2.23 4.20
CA PRO A 124 2.15 3.47 3.53
C PRO A 124 3.05 3.60 2.31
N TRP A 125 2.46 3.94 1.17
CA TRP A 125 3.13 4.21 -0.11
C TRP A 125 3.65 3.00 -0.88
N GLN A 126 2.80 2.01 -1.15
CA GLN A 126 2.95 1.35 -2.44
C GLN A 126 2.42 2.30 -3.51
N ARG A 127 3.32 2.88 -4.31
CA ARG A 127 2.99 3.21 -5.69
C ARG A 127 2.63 1.89 -6.34
N ILE A 128 1.35 1.49 -6.29
CA ILE A 128 0.88 0.36 -7.07
C ILE A 128 1.25 0.71 -8.50
N PRO A 129 2.11 -0.07 -9.17
CA PRO A 129 2.47 0.23 -10.54
C PRO A 129 1.19 0.43 -11.34
N LYS A 130 1.06 1.56 -12.04
CA LYS A 130 -0.03 1.73 -13.02
C LYS A 130 0.03 0.63 -14.08
N GLU A 131 1.21 0.07 -14.27
CA GLU A 131 1.51 -1.04 -15.16
C GLU A 131 1.92 -2.24 -14.31
N ILE A 132 0.93 -3.05 -13.99
CA ILE A 132 1.15 -4.48 -13.75
C ILE A 132 0.48 -5.14 -14.96
N PRO A 133 1.17 -6.02 -15.71
CA PRO A 133 0.65 -6.61 -16.94
C PRO A 133 -0.69 -7.32 -16.72
#